data_AF-A0A0Q5IUN7-F1
#
_entry.id   AF-A0A0Q5IUN7-F1
#
_cell.length_a   1.000
_cell.length_b   1.000
_cell.length_c   1.000
_cell.angle_alpha   90.00
_cell.angle_beta   90.00
_cell.angle_gamma   90.00
#
_symmetry.space_group_name_H-M   'P 1'
#
loop_
_entity.id
_entity.type
_entity.pdbx_description
1 polymer ?
#
loop_
_entity_poly.entity_id
_entity_poly.type
_entity_poly.pdbx_seq_one_letter_code
_entity_poly.pdbx_strand_id
1 'polypeptide(L)'
;MLDYSTTSFQTPPMALNPAITLLATPAQQTINLTLFIPPTASVVELKVSNLSNLTAYIGRPAMGTLSRTNRPINVAPNNNLTFQLRLDSDQSMTMLASTTGLLGGVVSLAAGNVVVELVGYFFDR
;
A
#
# COMPACT_ATOMS: atom_id res chain seq x y z
N MET A 1 30.02 18.21 4.14
CA MET A 1 29.72 17.17 5.15
C MET A 1 28.42 16.52 4.69
N LEU A 2 28.46 15.24 4.34
CA LEU A 2 27.40 14.53 3.64
C LEU A 2 26.53 13.81 4.71
N ASP A 3 25.46 14.45 5.16
CA ASP A 3 24.60 13.87 6.21
C ASP A 3 23.73 12.75 5.62
N TYR A 4 24.10 11.52 5.93
CA TYR A 4 23.33 10.32 5.65
C TYR A 4 22.06 10.28 6.52
N SER A 5 20.91 10.10 5.89
CA SER A 5 19.67 9.65 6.54
C SER A 5 19.90 8.25 7.13
N THR A 6 19.58 8.04 8.41
CA THR A 6 19.65 6.72 9.03
C THR A 6 18.60 5.79 8.43
N THR A 7 19.02 4.78 7.67
CA THR A 7 18.17 3.66 7.26
C THR A 7 18.33 2.51 8.25
N SER A 8 17.28 2.16 8.98
CA SER A 8 17.07 0.79 9.47
C SER A 8 15.68 0.65 10.07
N PHE A 9 14.90 -0.32 9.59
CA PHE A 9 14.38 -1.46 10.37
C PHE A 9 13.55 -2.33 9.41
N GLN A 10 14.03 -3.54 9.12
CA GLN A 10 13.23 -4.56 8.44
C GLN A 10 12.12 -5.00 9.40
N THR A 11 10.92 -4.49 9.23
CA THR A 11 9.76 -5.14 9.86
C THR A 11 9.41 -6.39 9.07
N PRO A 12 8.87 -7.44 9.70
CA PRO A 12 8.46 -8.62 8.96
C PRO A 12 7.52 -8.25 7.80
N PRO A 13 7.69 -8.84 6.60
CA PRO A 13 6.74 -8.68 5.51
C PRO A 13 5.32 -8.91 6.00
N MET A 14 4.43 -7.95 5.77
CA MET A 14 3.00 -8.12 6.04
C MET A 14 2.32 -8.57 4.75
N ALA A 15 1.90 -9.83 4.74
CA ALA A 15 1.07 -10.37 3.67
C ALA A 15 -0.36 -9.86 3.85
N LEU A 16 -0.82 -9.03 2.91
CA LEU A 16 -2.19 -8.52 2.91
C LEU A 16 -3.04 -9.35 1.94
N ASN A 17 -4.07 -9.96 2.51
CA ASN A 17 -5.10 -10.66 1.77
C ASN A 17 -6.35 -9.77 1.72
N PRO A 18 -6.54 -8.96 0.67
CA PRO A 18 -7.83 -8.32 0.47
C PRO A 18 -8.88 -9.43 0.29
N ALA A 19 -9.75 -9.62 1.28
CA ALA A 19 -10.75 -10.67 1.27
C ALA A 19 -11.73 -10.44 0.12
N ILE A 20 -11.84 -11.42 -0.78
CA ILE A 20 -12.82 -11.45 -1.86
C ILE A 20 -13.90 -12.44 -1.45
N THR A 21 -14.97 -11.92 -0.85
CA THR A 21 -16.04 -12.75 -0.30
C THR A 21 -17.16 -13.03 -1.29
N LEU A 22 -17.14 -12.44 -2.49
CA LEU A 22 -18.04 -12.66 -3.65
C LEU A 22 -17.54 -11.80 -4.83
N LEU A 23 -18.24 -11.76 -5.98
CA LEU A 23 -17.99 -10.92 -7.17
C LEU A 23 -17.98 -9.39 -6.93
N ALA A 24 -17.74 -8.94 -5.71
CA ALA A 24 -17.63 -7.54 -5.34
C ALA A 24 -16.18 -7.06 -5.49
N THR A 25 -16.02 -5.77 -5.78
CA THR A 25 -14.71 -5.12 -5.68
C THR A 25 -14.13 -5.35 -4.28
N PRO A 26 -12.85 -5.77 -4.15
CA PRO A 26 -12.23 -5.93 -2.84
C PRO A 26 -12.39 -4.67 -2.00
N ALA A 27 -12.68 -4.83 -0.70
CA ALA A 27 -12.80 -3.68 0.18
C ALA A 27 -11.43 -3.00 0.38
N GLN A 28 -11.41 -1.67 0.35
CA GLN A 28 -10.22 -0.90 0.72
C GLN A 28 -9.81 -1.26 2.15
N GLN A 29 -8.55 -1.63 2.32
CA GLN A 29 -7.95 -1.95 3.61
C GLN A 29 -7.19 -0.73 4.12
N THR A 30 -7.30 -0.47 5.42
CA THR A 30 -6.47 0.52 6.11
C THR A 30 -5.52 -0.21 7.04
N ILE A 31 -4.25 0.11 6.95
CA ILE A 31 -3.18 -0.53 7.71
C ILE A 31 -2.54 0.52 8.58
N ASN A 32 -2.63 0.30 9.88
CA ASN A 32 -2.00 1.14 10.87
C ASN A 32 -0.51 0.80 10.97
N LEU A 33 0.36 1.77 10.72
CA LEU A 33 1.81 1.59 10.75
C LEU A 33 2.46 2.00 12.08
N THR A 34 1.70 2.52 13.05
CA THR A 34 2.22 3.04 14.33
C THR A 34 3.02 2.02 15.16
N LEU A 35 2.83 0.73 14.92
CA LEU A 35 3.60 -0.35 15.56
C LEU A 35 4.99 -0.58 14.91
N PHE A 36 5.22 0.01 13.74
CA PHE A 36 6.37 -0.24 12.87
C PHE A 36 7.24 1.00 12.65
N ILE A 37 6.69 2.19 12.92
CA ILE A 37 7.38 3.47 12.75
C ILE A 37 7.17 4.38 13.96
N PRO A 38 8.11 5.29 14.27
CA PRO A 38 7.92 6.29 15.31
C PRO A 38 6.78 7.26 14.98
N PRO A 39 6.06 7.82 15.97
CA PRO A 39 4.94 8.76 15.77
C PRO A 39 5.32 10.06 15.04
N THR A 40 6.62 10.37 14.96
CA THR A 40 7.15 11.54 14.27
C THR A 40 7.48 11.28 12.80
N ALA A 41 7.46 10.03 12.34
CA ALA A 41 7.73 9.69 10.94
C ALA A 41 6.66 10.28 10.02
N SER A 42 7.11 10.92 8.94
CA SER A 42 6.24 11.58 7.96
C SER A 42 6.27 10.94 6.57
N VAL A 43 7.25 10.06 6.31
CA VAL A 43 7.36 9.30 5.06
C VAL A 43 7.79 7.88 5.39
N VAL A 44 7.25 6.90 4.66
CA VAL A 44 7.69 5.50 4.70
C VAL A 44 8.16 5.05 3.33
N GLU A 45 9.19 4.21 3.32
CA GLU A 45 9.60 3.45 2.13
C GLU A 45 8.99 2.06 2.21
N LEU A 46 8.20 1.71 1.18
CA LEU A 46 7.48 0.47 1.09
C LEU A 46 7.97 -0.30 -0.13
N LYS A 47 8.23 -1.59 0.04
CA LYS A 47 8.35 -2.54 -1.07
C LYS A 47 7.06 -3.35 -1.12
N VAL A 48 6.40 -3.29 -2.27
CA VAL A 48 5.11 -3.96 -2.46
C VAL A 48 5.21 -4.96 -3.58
N SER A 49 5.05 -6.23 -3.23
CA SER A 49 4.99 -7.36 -4.13
C SER A 49 3.54 -7.77 -4.35
N ASN A 50 2.99 -7.42 -5.51
CA ASN A 50 1.65 -7.80 -5.91
C ASN A 50 1.70 -9.16 -6.61
N LEU A 51 1.40 -10.22 -5.88
CA LEU A 51 1.36 -11.60 -6.37
C LEU A 51 -0.06 -11.98 -6.84
N SER A 52 -0.90 -10.98 -7.10
CA SER A 52 -2.26 -11.16 -7.61
C SER A 52 -2.36 -10.78 -9.08
N ASN A 53 -3.49 -11.17 -9.67
CA ASN A 53 -3.91 -10.73 -11.01
C ASN A 53 -4.58 -9.34 -11.00
N LEU A 54 -4.65 -8.65 -9.85
CA LEU A 54 -5.27 -7.34 -9.68
C LEU A 54 -4.25 -6.22 -9.74
N THR A 55 -4.67 -5.00 -10.05
CA THR A 55 -3.87 -3.80 -9.80
C THR A 55 -4.07 -3.36 -8.36
N ALA A 56 -2.98 -3.20 -7.60
CA ALA A 56 -3.03 -2.64 -6.26
C ALA A 56 -2.86 -1.12 -6.33
N TYR A 57 -3.82 -0.38 -5.80
CA TYR A 57 -3.74 1.05 -5.55
C TYR A 57 -3.37 1.26 -4.10
N ILE A 58 -2.39 2.13 -3.85
CA ILE A 58 -1.88 2.39 -2.51
C ILE A 58 -1.85 3.89 -2.29
N GLY A 59 -2.29 4.33 -1.12
CA GLY A 59 -2.27 5.73 -0.73
C GLY A 59 -2.44 5.92 0.76
N ARG A 60 -3.09 7.02 1.13
CA ARG A 60 -3.29 7.45 2.52
C ARG A 60 -4.78 7.61 2.84
N PRO A 61 -5.21 7.47 4.10
CA PRO A 61 -6.61 7.62 4.49
C PRO A 61 -7.25 8.94 4.08
N ALA A 62 -6.54 10.08 4.19
CA ALA A 62 -7.10 11.39 3.89
C ALA A 62 -7.47 11.59 2.40
N MET A 63 -7.00 10.71 1.50
CA MET A 63 -7.35 10.76 0.08
C MET A 63 -8.75 10.18 -0.21
N GLY A 64 -9.38 9.51 0.76
CA GLY A 64 -10.66 8.83 0.57
C GLY A 64 -10.51 7.51 -0.21
N THR A 65 -11.49 7.21 -1.06
CA THR A 65 -11.52 5.94 -1.81
C THR A 65 -10.48 5.95 -2.93
N LEU A 66 -9.57 4.97 -2.89
CA LEU A 66 -8.54 4.80 -3.89
C LEU A 66 -9.13 4.36 -5.23
N SER A 67 -8.51 4.80 -6.32
CA SER A 67 -8.94 4.44 -7.67
C SER A 67 -7.84 4.66 -8.70
N ARG A 68 -8.14 4.36 -9.97
CA ARG A 68 -7.27 4.71 -11.11
C ARG A 68 -7.10 6.22 -11.31
N THR A 69 -7.85 7.09 -10.66
CA THR A 69 -7.64 8.54 -10.76
C THR A 69 -7.28 9.16 -9.42
N ASN A 70 -7.48 8.43 -8.33
CA ASN A 70 -7.18 8.88 -6.98
C ASN A 70 -6.21 7.90 -6.31
N ARG A 71 -4.92 8.05 -6.62
CA ARG A 71 -3.84 7.27 -6.01
C ARG A 71 -2.50 7.99 -6.13
N PRO A 72 -1.61 7.85 -5.15
CA PRO A 72 -0.19 8.15 -5.29
C PRO A 72 0.53 7.17 -6.21
N ILE A 73 0.27 5.87 -6.05
CA ILE A 73 0.98 4.80 -6.76
C ILE A 73 0.02 3.66 -7.14
N ASN A 74 0.34 2.94 -8.20
CA ASN A 74 -0.21 1.62 -8.47
C ASN A 74 0.88 0.59 -8.67
N VAL A 75 0.62 -0.63 -8.20
CA VAL A 75 1.43 -1.80 -8.48
C VAL A 75 0.63 -2.69 -9.42
N ALA A 76 1.13 -2.85 -10.64
CA ALA A 76 0.52 -3.72 -11.64
C ALA A 76 0.44 -5.18 -11.15
N PRO A 77 -0.44 -6.01 -11.73
CA PRO A 77 -0.47 -7.45 -11.45
C PRO A 77 0.91 -8.10 -11.61
N ASN A 78 1.24 -9.06 -10.75
CA ASN A 78 2.49 -9.84 -10.79
C ASN A 78 3.76 -8.97 -10.85
N ASN A 79 3.74 -7.83 -10.17
CA ASN A 79 4.83 -6.87 -10.18
C ASN A 79 5.28 -6.54 -8.75
N ASN A 80 6.53 -6.11 -8.62
CA ASN A 80 7.10 -5.65 -7.36
C ASN A 80 7.67 -4.24 -7.54
N LEU A 81 7.33 -3.34 -6.63
CA LEU A 81 7.74 -1.94 -6.70
C LEU A 81 8.12 -1.43 -5.32
N THR A 82 9.26 -0.73 -5.24
CA THR A 82 9.67 0.01 -4.03
C THR A 82 9.44 1.49 -4.26
N PHE A 83 8.77 2.15 -3.32
CA PHE A 83 8.44 3.57 -3.40
C PHE A 83 8.33 4.20 -2.02
N GLN A 84 8.39 5.53 -2.00
CA GLN A 84 8.16 6.33 -0.81
C GLN A 84 6.71 6.83 -0.78
N LEU A 85 6.06 6.69 0.37
CA LEU A 85 4.71 7.17 0.64
C LEU A 85 4.77 8.16 1.79
N ARG A 86 4.33 9.40 1.55
CA ARG A 86 4.09 10.35 2.64
C ARG A 86 2.99 9.81 3.55
N LEU A 87 2.99 10.14 4.83
CA LEU A 87 1.96 9.72 5.77
C LEU A 87 1.13 10.92 6.24
N ASP A 88 -0.09 10.60 6.66
CA ASP A 88 -0.94 11.53 7.41
C ASP A 88 -0.64 11.36 8.92
N SER A 89 -1.21 12.21 9.77
CA SER A 89 -0.95 12.20 11.22
C SER A 89 -1.41 10.91 11.93
N ASP A 90 -2.27 10.13 11.29
CA ASP A 90 -2.74 8.83 11.76
C ASP A 90 -1.78 7.68 11.45
N GLN A 91 -0.66 7.97 10.77
CA GLN A 91 0.40 7.03 10.41
C GLN A 91 -0.12 5.74 9.79
N SER A 92 -1.08 5.89 8.90
CA SER A 92 -1.75 4.76 8.27
C SER A 92 -1.62 4.83 6.75
N MET A 93 -1.63 3.67 6.11
CA MET A 93 -1.73 3.54 4.67
C MET A 93 -3.05 2.90 4.28
N THR A 94 -3.53 3.20 3.08
CA THR A 94 -4.69 2.54 2.48
C THR A 94 -4.28 1.74 1.25
N MET A 95 -4.95 0.62 1.04
CA MET A 95 -4.73 -0.23 -0.12
C MET A 95 -6.04 -0.76 -0.69
N LEU A 96 -6.17 -0.74 -2.02
CA LEU A 96 -7.30 -1.31 -2.75
C LEU A 96 -6.78 -2.13 -3.92
N ALA A 97 -7.17 -3.40 -4.01
CA ALA A 97 -6.90 -4.22 -5.19
C ALA A 97 -8.10 -4.15 -6.15
N SER A 98 -7.85 -3.99 -7.45
CA SER A 98 -8.90 -3.83 -8.47
C SER A 98 -8.52 -4.47 -9.80
N THR A 99 -9.48 -5.12 -10.47
CA THR A 99 -9.33 -5.59 -11.85
C THR A 99 -9.34 -4.39 -12.80
N THR A 100 -8.18 -3.75 -12.96
CA THR A 100 -7.90 -2.77 -14.01
C THR A 100 -9.06 -1.83 -14.35
N GLY A 101 -9.36 -0.89 -13.46
CA GLY A 101 -10.10 0.34 -13.81
C GLY A 101 -11.58 0.22 -14.18
N LEU A 102 -12.26 -0.89 -13.87
CA LEU A 102 -13.70 -1.02 -14.13
C LEU A 102 -14.55 -0.63 -12.92
N LEU A 103 -15.23 0.51 -13.03
CA LEU A 103 -16.50 0.81 -12.33
C LEU A 103 -17.68 0.10 -13.04
N GLY A 104 -17.52 -1.16 -13.43
CA GLY A 104 -18.51 -1.91 -14.18
C GLY A 104 -18.31 -3.39 -13.95
N GLY A 105 -19.34 -4.07 -13.49
CA GLY A 105 -19.28 -5.45 -13.00
C GLY A 105 -18.52 -6.37 -13.95
N VAL A 106 -17.40 -6.91 -13.49
CA VAL A 106 -16.76 -8.07 -14.10
C VAL A 106 -16.40 -9.05 -12.99
N VAL A 107 -16.92 -10.26 -13.18
CA VAL A 107 -16.64 -11.47 -12.42
C VAL A 107 -15.13 -11.72 -12.47
N SER A 108 -14.43 -11.56 -11.35
CA SER A 108 -13.09 -12.14 -11.21
C SER A 108 -13.04 -12.92 -9.91
N LEU A 109 -12.81 -14.23 -10.03
CA LEU A 109 -12.24 -15.03 -8.94
C LEU A 109 -10.79 -14.59 -8.84
N ALA A 110 -10.56 -13.47 -8.15
CA ALA A 110 -9.21 -13.02 -7.88
C ALA A 110 -8.68 -13.80 -6.68
N ALA A 111 -7.67 -14.62 -6.94
CA ALA A 111 -6.83 -15.21 -5.92
C ALA A 111 -5.45 -14.56 -6.05
N GLY A 112 -4.91 -14.08 -4.94
CA GLY A 112 -3.60 -13.49 -4.91
C GLY A 112 -3.37 -12.65 -3.67
N ASN A 113 -2.13 -12.59 -3.24
CA ASN A 113 -1.70 -11.84 -2.07
C ASN A 113 -0.95 -10.59 -2.53
N VAL A 114 -1.13 -9.48 -1.79
CA VAL A 114 -0.22 -8.33 -1.91
C VAL A 114 0.64 -8.31 -0.65
N VAL A 115 1.94 -8.54 -0.80
CA VAL A 115 2.88 -8.42 0.31
C VAL A 115 3.37 -6.99 0.39
N VAL A 116 3.25 -6.37 1.55
CA VAL A 116 3.81 -5.05 1.84
C VAL A 116 4.92 -5.21 2.87
N GLU A 117 6.10 -4.74 2.49
CA GLU A 117 7.31 -4.71 3.32
C GLU A 117 7.64 -3.25 3.62
N LEU A 118 7.75 -2.89 4.90
CA LEU A 118 8.32 -1.61 5.29
C LEU A 118 9.85 -1.72 5.21
N VAL A 119 10.44 -0.92 4.33
CA VAL A 119 11.88 -0.89 4.06
C VAL A 119 12.57 0.16 4.94
N GLY A 120 11.87 1.28 5.21
CA GLY A 120 12.37 2.35 6.05
C GLY A 120 11.35 3.46 6.28
N TYR A 121 11.75 4.48 7.03
CA TYR A 121 10.95 5.68 7.29
C TYR A 121 11.84 6.92 7.37
N PHE A 122 11.24 8.08 7.16
CA PHE A 122 11.90 9.39 7.19
C PHE A 122 11.07 10.41 7.97
N PHE A 123 11.72 11.48 8.38
CA PHE A 123 11.15 12.62 9.10
C PHE A 123 11.20 13.87 8.21
N ASP A 124 10.15 14.68 8.18
CA ASP A 124 10.22 16.05 7.66
C ASP A 124 11.07 16.89 8.63
N ARG A 125 11.95 17.74 8.09
CA ARG A 125 12.70 18.75 8.87
C ARG A 125 11.87 19.99 9.11
#